data_AF-A0A8J7L8A0-F1
#
_entry.id   AF-A0A8J7L8A0-F1
#
_cell.length_a   1.000
_cell.length_b   1.000
_cell.length_c   1.000
_cell.angle_alpha   90.00
_cell.angle_beta   90.00
_cell.angle_gamma   90.00
#
_symmetry.space_group_name_H-M   'P 1'
#
loop_
_entity.id
_entity.type
_entity.pdbx_description
1 polymer ?
#
loop_
_entity_poly.entity_id
_entity_poly.type
_entity_poly.pdbx_seq_one_letter_code
_entity_poly.pdbx_strand_id
1 'polypeptide(L)'
;MSDKHKPGRTEDKRSKPERLEARLTREQKELLQWAADLEGRTVTDFVVSHAQEAAVKTIEEHTLIKLSREDSIAFIDSLINPPALQPDAPLARAISRYKESMGLA
;
A
#
# COMPACT_ATOMS: atom_id res chain seq x y z
N MET A 1 31.73 -2.70 -33.63
CA MET A 1 32.54 -3.30 -32.54
C MET A 1 32.65 -2.28 -31.43
N SER A 2 31.53 -2.07 -30.73
CA SER A 2 31.22 -2.69 -29.44
C SER A 2 31.62 -1.72 -28.33
N ASP A 3 30.66 -0.81 -28.16
CA ASP A 3 30.28 -0.08 -26.96
C ASP A 3 30.91 -0.62 -25.67
N LYS A 4 31.74 0.19 -25.02
CA LYS A 4 32.26 -0.08 -23.69
C LYS A 4 31.14 0.21 -22.69
N HIS A 5 30.27 -0.76 -22.48
CA HIS A 5 29.34 -0.75 -21.35
C HIS A 5 30.14 -0.88 -20.04
N LYS A 6 30.52 0.27 -19.46
CA LYS A 6 30.90 0.33 -18.04
C LYS A 6 29.65 0.00 -17.24
N PRO A 7 29.62 -1.07 -16.42
CA PRO A 7 28.50 -1.27 -15.52
C PRO A 7 28.48 -0.07 -14.58
N GLY A 8 27.39 0.69 -14.63
CA GLY A 8 27.12 1.74 -13.67
C GLY A 8 27.24 1.13 -12.29
N ARG A 9 28.12 1.69 -11.46
CA ARG A 9 28.07 1.45 -10.02
C ARG A 9 26.62 1.72 -9.63
N THR A 10 25.89 0.68 -9.24
CA THR A 10 24.75 0.83 -8.36
C THR A 10 25.31 1.59 -7.16
N GLU A 11 25.05 2.89 -7.13
CA GLU A 11 25.27 3.68 -5.94
C GLU A 11 24.46 2.97 -4.86
N ASP A 12 25.15 2.25 -4.00
CA ASP A 12 24.73 2.03 -2.63
C ASP A 12 24.60 3.42 -2.01
N LYS A 13 23.50 4.11 -2.35
CA LYS A 13 23.03 5.31 -1.67
C LYS A 13 22.68 4.80 -0.29
N ARG A 14 23.67 4.74 0.59
CA ARG A 14 23.47 4.77 2.04
C ARG A 14 22.39 5.82 2.26
N SER A 15 21.17 5.36 2.56
CA SER A 15 20.00 6.22 2.61
C SER A 15 20.33 7.34 3.56
N LYS A 16 20.40 8.58 3.06
CA LYS A 16 20.69 9.71 3.91
C LYS A 16 19.56 9.76 4.96
N PRO A 17 19.88 9.92 6.25
CA PRO A 17 18.84 10.01 7.26
C PRO A 17 17.95 11.21 6.95
N GLU A 18 16.65 10.96 6.80
CA GLU A 18 15.64 11.99 6.67
C GLU A 18 15.05 12.33 8.04
N ARG A 19 14.58 13.57 8.22
CA ARG A 19 14.06 14.07 9.49
C ARG A 19 12.54 14.19 9.41
N LEU A 20 11.86 13.63 10.41
CA LEU A 20 10.47 13.91 10.71
C LEU A 20 10.39 15.09 11.67
N GLU A 21 9.76 16.19 11.24
CA GLU A 21 9.51 17.35 12.09
C GLU A 21 8.04 17.41 12.51
N ALA A 22 7.78 17.47 13.81
CA ALA A 22 6.44 17.61 14.37
C ALA A 22 6.48 18.56 15.57
N ARG A 23 5.45 19.41 15.69
CA ARG A 23 5.24 20.25 16.87
C ARG A 23 4.29 19.54 17.83
N LEU A 24 4.71 19.41 19.07
CA LEU A 24 3.94 18.77 20.13
C LEU A 24 3.58 19.80 21.21
N THR A 25 2.42 19.65 21.81
CA THR A 25 2.11 20.30 23.08
C THR A 25 2.92 19.66 24.21
N ARG A 26 2.98 20.33 25.36
CA ARG A 26 3.65 19.78 26.55
C ARG A 26 3.01 18.44 26.97
N GLU A 27 1.70 18.39 27.02
CA GLU A 27 0.93 17.19 27.39
C GLU A 27 1.21 16.02 26.45
N GLN A 28 1.23 16.26 25.13
CA GLN A 28 1.59 15.23 24.14
C GLN A 28 3.00 14.69 24.36
N LYS A 29 3.96 15.57 24.65
CA LYS A 29 5.34 15.16 24.92
C LYS A 29 5.45 14.33 26.20
N GLU A 30 4.75 14.71 27.26
CA GLU A 30 4.75 13.98 28.54
C GLU A 30 4.12 12.59 28.39
N LEU A 31 3.02 12.49 27.63
CA LEU A 31 2.38 11.21 27.31
C LEU A 31 3.33 10.28 26.53
N LEU A 32 3.96 10.79 25.46
CA LEU A 32 4.89 10.02 24.65
C LEU A 32 6.14 9.61 25.44
N GLN A 33 6.63 10.48 26.33
CA GLN A 33 7.74 10.17 27.23
C GLN A 33 7.38 9.02 28.16
N TRP A 34 6.23 9.09 28.83
CA TRP A 34 5.81 8.04 29.74
C TRP A 34 5.64 6.69 29.03
N ALA A 35 5.04 6.67 27.83
CA ALA A 35 4.91 5.45 27.03
C ALA A 35 6.28 4.88 26.61
N ALA A 36 7.21 5.73 26.19
CA ALA A 36 8.56 5.31 25.83
C ALA A 36 9.33 4.76 27.04
N ASP A 37 9.18 5.37 28.22
CA ASP A 37 9.80 4.92 29.47
C ASP A 37 9.29 3.53 29.89
N LEU A 38 7.98 3.28 29.74
CA LEU A 38 7.37 1.96 30.02
C LEU A 38 7.94 0.85 29.12
N GLU A 39 8.33 1.20 27.90
CA GLU A 39 8.95 0.26 26.95
C GLU A 39 10.48 0.24 27.02
N GLY A 40 11.08 1.04 27.92
CA GLY A 40 12.53 1.08 28.13
C GLY A 40 13.31 1.66 26.95
N ARG A 41 12.71 2.59 26.20
CA ARG A 41 13.30 3.19 25.00
C ARG A 41 13.17 4.71 24.96
N THR A 42 13.89 5.33 24.03
CA THR A 42 13.83 6.79 23.86
C THR A 42 12.53 7.21 23.18
N VAL A 43 12.07 8.44 23.41
CA VAL A 43 10.86 8.98 22.74
C VAL A 43 11.00 8.96 21.22
N THR A 44 12.18 9.26 20.70
CA THR A 44 12.43 9.21 19.25
C THR A 44 12.24 7.80 18.70
N ASP A 45 12.81 6.79 19.36
CA ASP A 45 12.65 5.40 18.96
C ASP A 45 11.19 4.94 19.07
N PHE A 46 10.52 5.29 20.18
CA PHE A 46 9.10 5.00 20.40
C PHE A 46 8.21 5.57 19.29
N VAL A 47 8.39 6.86 18.96
CA VAL A 47 7.59 7.55 17.94
C VAL A 47 7.86 6.97 16.57
N VAL A 48 9.12 6.72 16.21
CA VAL A 48 9.46 6.19 14.88
C VAL A 48 8.90 4.80 14.68
N SER A 49 9.03 3.89 15.66
CA SER A 49 8.51 2.52 15.51
C SER A 49 6.99 2.52 15.38
N HIS A 50 6.29 3.24 16.26
CA HIS A 50 4.83 3.26 16.24
C HIS A 50 4.27 3.99 15.02
N ALA A 51 4.96 5.04 14.54
CA ALA A 51 4.59 5.69 13.29
C ALA A 51 4.75 4.72 12.09
N GLN A 52 5.82 3.92 12.07
CA GLN A 52 6.02 2.91 11.04
C GLN A 52 4.96 1.81 11.09
N GLU A 53 4.66 1.27 12.27
CA GLU A 53 3.62 0.26 12.47
C GLU A 53 2.24 0.78 12.04
N ALA A 54 1.90 2.00 12.44
CA ALA A 54 0.65 2.65 12.03
C ALA A 54 0.61 2.84 10.51
N ALA A 55 1.69 3.31 9.89
CA ALA A 55 1.76 3.49 8.44
C ALA A 55 1.56 2.17 7.68
N VAL A 56 2.23 1.09 8.11
CA VAL A 56 2.06 -0.24 7.51
C VAL A 56 0.59 -0.67 7.63
N LYS A 57 0.01 -0.58 8.82
CA LYS A 57 -1.38 -0.97 9.06
C LYS A 57 -2.34 -0.17 8.19
N THR A 58 -2.17 1.15 8.09
CA THR A 58 -3.01 2.00 7.23
C THR A 58 -2.88 1.62 5.76
N ILE A 59 -1.68 1.32 5.28
CA ILE A 59 -1.49 0.87 3.89
C ILE A 59 -2.20 -0.47 3.68
N GLU A 60 -2.05 -1.43 4.60
CA GLU A 60 -2.72 -2.73 4.50
C GLU A 60 -4.25 -2.58 4.48
N GLU A 61 -4.82 -1.76 5.35
CA GLU A 61 -6.26 -1.49 5.42
C GLU A 61 -6.84 -0.96 4.09
N HIS A 62 -6.05 -0.20 3.33
CA HIS A 62 -6.49 0.39 2.07
C HIS A 62 -6.07 -0.38 0.82
N THR A 63 -5.13 -1.31 0.90
CA THR A 63 -4.56 -2.00 -0.26
C THR A 63 -4.79 -3.50 -0.28
N LEU A 64 -5.08 -4.12 0.87
CA LEU A 64 -5.27 -5.56 0.97
C LEU A 64 -6.74 -5.92 1.14
N ILE A 65 -7.26 -6.71 0.20
CA ILE A 65 -8.55 -7.38 0.35
C ILE A 65 -8.29 -8.73 1.03
N LYS A 66 -8.65 -8.84 2.31
CA LYS A 66 -8.61 -10.11 3.05
C LYS A 66 -9.90 -10.87 2.80
N LEU A 67 -9.81 -11.96 2.02
CA LEU A 67 -10.94 -12.83 1.71
C LEU A 67 -11.04 -13.95 2.75
N SER A 68 -12.28 -14.36 3.08
CA SER A 68 -12.51 -15.62 3.80
C SER A 68 -12.06 -16.81 2.94
N ARG A 69 -12.05 -18.02 3.52
CA ARG A 69 -11.71 -19.21 2.74
C ARG A 69 -12.73 -19.43 1.63
N GLU A 70 -14.02 -19.24 1.94
CA GLU A 70 -15.13 -19.37 1.02
C GLU A 70 -15.02 -18.34 -0.11
N ASP A 71 -14.77 -17.07 0.23
CA ASP A 71 -14.62 -16.00 -0.77
C ASP A 71 -13.36 -16.21 -1.63
N SER A 72 -12.28 -16.73 -1.04
CA SER A 72 -11.05 -17.04 -1.79
C SER A 72 -11.29 -18.13 -2.83
N ILE A 73 -12.03 -19.18 -2.46
CA ILE A 73 -12.40 -20.25 -3.40
C ILE A 73 -13.29 -19.69 -4.51
N ALA A 74 -14.32 -18.92 -4.16
CA ALA A 74 -15.22 -18.31 -5.15
C ALA A 74 -14.47 -17.34 -6.09
N PHE A 75 -13.56 -16.55 -5.57
CA PHE A 75 -12.74 -15.64 -6.36
C PHE A 75 -11.83 -16.39 -7.33
N ILE A 76 -11.09 -17.42 -6.87
CA ILE A 76 -10.22 -18.23 -7.73
C ILE A 76 -11.03 -18.99 -8.79
N ASP A 77 -12.18 -19.56 -8.42
CA ASP A 77 -13.06 -20.23 -9.39
C ASP A 77 -13.53 -19.24 -10.46
N SER A 78 -13.87 -18.00 -10.09
CA SER A 78 -14.24 -16.96 -11.06
C SER A 78 -13.09 -16.52 -11.99
N LEU A 79 -11.83 -16.70 -11.58
CA LEU A 79 -10.67 -16.40 -12.42
C LEU A 79 -10.34 -17.56 -13.38
N ILE A 80 -10.45 -18.81 -12.90
CA ILE A 80 -10.15 -20.01 -13.69
C ILE A 80 -11.30 -20.33 -14.64
N ASN A 81 -12.54 -20.17 -14.17
CA ASN A 81 -13.77 -20.42 -14.89
C ASN A 81 -14.57 -19.12 -14.99
N PRO A 82 -14.12 -18.15 -15.81
CA PRO A 82 -14.77 -16.86 -15.91
C PRO A 82 -16.23 -17.01 -16.37
N PRO A 83 -17.20 -16.40 -15.67
CA PRO A 83 -18.60 -16.51 -16.05
C PRO A 83 -18.83 -15.86 -17.42
N ALA A 84 -19.64 -16.50 -18.26
CA ALA A 84 -20.01 -15.95 -19.54
C ALA A 84 -20.79 -14.63 -19.35
N LEU A 85 -20.35 -13.57 -20.03
CA LEU A 85 -21.06 -12.30 -20.05
C LEU A 85 -22.35 -12.47 -20.87
N GLN A 86 -23.50 -12.39 -20.20
CA GLN A 86 -24.78 -12.47 -20.89
C GLN A 86 -25.03 -11.21 -21.73
N PRO A 87 -25.48 -11.33 -23.00
CA PRO A 87 -25.63 -10.19 -23.89
C PRO A 87 -26.56 -9.07 -23.38
N ASP A 88 -27.56 -9.45 -22.58
CA ASP A 88 -28.56 -8.57 -21.99
C ASP A 88 -28.25 -8.16 -20.54
N ALA A 89 -27.06 -8.50 -20.02
CA ALA A 89 -26.66 -8.09 -18.68
C ALA A 89 -26.43 -6.57 -18.61
N PRO A 90 -26.72 -5.92 -17.46
CA PRO A 90 -26.38 -4.52 -17.23
C PRO A 90 -24.90 -4.20 -17.51
N LEU A 91 -23.99 -5.12 -17.18
CA LEU A 91 -22.56 -4.98 -17.43
C LEU A 91 -22.24 -4.97 -18.93
N ALA A 92 -22.88 -5.82 -19.75
CA ALA A 92 -22.69 -5.83 -21.20
C ALA A 92 -23.11 -4.50 -21.83
N ARG A 93 -24.27 -3.96 -21.44
CA ARG A 93 -24.71 -2.63 -21.88
C ARG A 93 -23.76 -1.51 -21.45
N ALA A 94 -23.21 -1.58 -20.24
CA ALA A 94 -22.25 -0.60 -19.76
C ALA A 94 -20.94 -0.63 -20.55
N ILE A 95 -20.44 -1.82 -20.89
CA ILE A 95 -19.26 -2.00 -21.74
C ILE A 95 -19.51 -1.42 -23.14
N SER A 96 -20.66 -1.71 -23.76
CA SER A 96 -20.98 -1.16 -25.09
C SER A 96 -21.03 0.37 -25.10
N ARG A 97 -21.72 0.97 -24.12
CA ARG A 97 -21.75 2.43 -23.94
C ARG A 97 -20.36 3.03 -23.76
N TYR A 98 -19.49 2.37 -22.99
CA TYR A 98 -18.12 2.84 -22.81
C TYR A 98 -17.34 2.80 -24.13
N LYS A 99 -17.45 1.71 -24.88
CA LYS A 99 -16.80 1.58 -26.20
C LYS A 99 -17.26 2.66 -27.18
N GLU A 100 -18.56 2.92 -27.26
CA GLU A 100 -19.13 4.00 -28.08
C GLU A 100 -18.57 5.37 -27.67
N SER A 101 -18.51 5.67 -26.36
CA SER A 101 -17.99 6.94 -25.86
C SER A 101 -16.49 7.15 -26.10
N MET A 102 -15.73 6.06 -26.24
CA MET A 102 -14.28 6.06 -26.45
C MET A 102 -13.89 5.89 -27.93
N GLY A 103 -14.86 5.72 -28.84
CA GLY A 103 -14.60 5.45 -30.26
C GLY A 103 -13.97 4.08 -30.54
N LEU A 104 -14.18 3.11 -29.65
CA LEU A 104 -13.64 1.74 -29.70
C LEU A 104 -14.68 0.71 -30.17
N ALA A 105 -15.82 1.18 -30.70
CA ALA A 105 -16.95 0.36 -31.14
C ALA A 105 -16.79 -0.09 -32.59
#